data_AF-A0A849DC49-F1
#
_entry.id   AF-A0A849DC49-F1
#
_cell.length_a   1.000
_cell.length_b   1.000
_cell.length_c   1.000
_cell.angle_alpha   90.00
_cell.angle_beta   90.00
_cell.angle_gamma   90.00
#
_symmetry.space_group_name_H-M   'P 1'
#
loop_
_entity.id
_entity.type
_entity.pdbx_description
1 polymer ?
#
loop_
_entity_poly.entity_id
_entity_poly.type
_entity_poly.pdbx_seq_one_letter_code
_entity_poly.pdbx_strand_id
1 'polypeptide(L)'
;MKKAVKKIILKTKKQVYGDMLGNNASLFQGEGFEFAELREYVYGDDVRKIDWKTTAKLAKPFVKIYKEERELNVVVVSMLSGSTYFGTVKQKSDIIAEVIATLGFSAVKNADLFSHMIFADRLY
;
A
#
# COMPACT_ATOMS: atom_id res chain seq x y z
N MET A 1 -14.17 -26.01 -0.18
CA MET A 1 -12.83 -25.37 -0.07
C MET A 1 -11.90 -26.26 0.74
N LYS A 2 -10.68 -26.54 0.24
CA LYS A 2 -9.67 -27.38 0.93
C LYS A 2 -9.25 -26.75 2.28
N LYS A 3 -9.16 -27.54 3.36
CA LYS A 3 -8.82 -27.07 4.74
C LYS A 3 -7.54 -26.21 4.82
N ALA A 4 -6.54 -26.52 4.00
CA ALA A 4 -5.26 -25.79 3.96
C ALA A 4 -5.42 -24.31 3.56
N VAL A 5 -6.20 -24.03 2.51
CA VAL A 5 -6.47 -22.66 2.04
C VAL A 5 -7.15 -21.83 3.13
N LYS A 6 -8.13 -22.43 3.83
CA LYS A 6 -8.86 -21.77 4.92
C LYS A 6 -7.93 -21.38 6.08
N LYS A 7 -6.92 -22.21 6.37
CA LYS A 7 -5.91 -21.95 7.41
C LYS A 7 -4.99 -20.79 7.03
N ILE A 8 -4.54 -20.73 5.77
CA ILE A 8 -3.70 -19.64 5.26
C ILE A 8 -4.47 -18.31 5.37
N ILE A 9 -5.70 -18.26 4.86
CA ILE A 9 -6.55 -17.06 4.93
C ILE A 9 -6.73 -16.59 6.38
N LEU A 10 -7.03 -17.51 7.29
CA LEU A 10 -7.28 -17.17 8.70
C LEU A 10 -6.02 -16.64 9.40
N LYS A 11 -4.86 -17.29 9.16
CA LYS A 11 -3.58 -16.87 9.72
C LYS A 11 -3.19 -15.49 9.20
N THR A 12 -3.29 -15.28 7.89
CA THR A 12 -2.94 -14.01 7.28
C THR A 12 -3.84 -12.87 7.73
N LYS A 13 -5.16 -13.08 7.76
CA LYS A 13 -6.09 -12.06 8.30
C LYS A 13 -5.72 -11.70 9.74
N LYS A 14 -5.40 -12.69 10.58
CA LYS A 14 -4.97 -12.41 11.96
C LYS A 14 -3.69 -11.57 12.00
N GLN A 15 -2.70 -11.82 11.14
CA GLN A 15 -1.46 -11.05 11.11
C GLN A 15 -1.65 -9.63 10.57
N VAL A 16 -2.47 -9.46 9.52
CA VAL A 16 -2.70 -8.17 8.85
C VAL A 16 -3.66 -7.27 9.65
N TYR A 17 -4.67 -7.86 10.29
CA TYR A 17 -5.68 -7.11 11.05
C TYR A 17 -5.45 -7.13 12.57
N GLY A 18 -4.53 -7.96 13.08
CA GLY A 18 -4.28 -8.13 14.51
C GLY A 18 -3.19 -7.22 15.08
N ASP A 19 -2.22 -6.78 14.25
CA ASP A 19 -1.11 -5.95 14.71
C ASP A 19 -1.06 -4.59 13.98
N MET A 20 -1.08 -3.54 14.82
CA MET A 20 -0.74 -2.13 14.60
C MET A 20 -1.74 -1.14 13.98
N LEU A 21 -1.98 -0.12 14.82
CA LEU A 21 -2.43 1.25 14.57
C LEU A 21 -1.94 1.79 13.23
N GLY A 22 -2.89 2.08 12.35
CA GLY A 22 -2.62 2.82 11.13
C GLY A 22 -2.13 4.22 11.46
N ASN A 23 -0.98 4.58 10.91
CA ASN A 23 -0.73 5.95 10.49
C ASN A 23 0.45 5.98 9.51
N ASN A 24 0.25 5.50 8.28
CA ASN A 24 1.10 5.94 7.18
C ASN A 24 0.63 7.34 6.75
N ALA A 25 0.76 8.32 7.64
CA ALA A 25 0.76 9.72 7.21
C ALA A 25 2.04 9.89 6.40
N SER A 26 1.91 10.20 5.11
CA SER A 26 3.06 10.50 4.26
C SER A 26 3.93 11.56 4.94
N LEU A 27 5.19 11.22 5.24
CA LEU A 27 6.21 12.18 5.66
C LEU A 27 6.61 13.14 4.51
N PHE A 28 6.06 12.93 3.31
CA PHE A 28 6.32 13.71 2.11
C PHE A 28 5.06 14.45 1.66
N GLN A 29 5.10 15.78 1.72
CA GLN A 29 4.17 16.64 0.98
C GLN A 29 4.73 16.81 -0.44
N GLY A 30 4.42 15.87 -1.34
CA GLY A 30 4.77 15.97 -2.76
C GLY A 30 3.91 16.99 -3.51
N GLU A 31 4.26 17.27 -4.76
CA GLU A 31 3.44 18.06 -5.70
C GLU A 31 2.25 17.24 -6.20
N GLY A 32 1.35 16.87 -5.28
CA GLY A 32 0.10 16.21 -5.63
C GLY A 32 -0.81 17.10 -6.47
N PHE A 33 -1.73 16.49 -7.22
CA PHE A 33 -2.75 17.22 -7.98
C PHE A 33 -4.02 17.49 -7.18
N GLU A 34 -4.20 16.82 -6.03
CA GLU A 34 -5.40 16.94 -5.22
C GLU A 34 -5.25 18.07 -4.19
N PHE A 35 -6.18 19.02 -4.21
CA PHE A 35 -6.21 20.09 -3.21
C PHE A 35 -6.55 19.50 -1.84
N ALA A 36 -5.65 19.69 -0.86
CA ALA A 36 -5.87 19.23 0.51
C ALA A 36 -6.60 20.31 1.32
N GLU A 37 -5.96 21.47 1.48
CA GLU A 37 -6.47 22.57 2.29
C GLU A 37 -5.78 23.91 1.96
N LEU A 38 -6.38 24.99 2.44
CA LEU A 38 -5.77 26.32 2.47
C LEU A 38 -5.19 26.58 3.85
N ARG A 39 -3.91 26.93 3.90
CA ARG A 39 -3.20 27.28 5.14
C ARG A 39 -2.65 28.70 5.06
N GLU A 40 -2.63 29.42 6.17
CA GLU A 40 -1.92 30.71 6.25
C GLU A 40 -0.42 30.51 5.96
N TYR A 41 0.15 31.38 5.14
CA TYR A 41 1.54 31.35 4.71
C TYR A 41 2.49 31.45 5.91
N VAL A 42 3.51 30.62 5.92
CA VAL A 42 4.63 30.68 6.86
C VAL A 42 5.92 30.89 6.07
N TYR A 43 6.85 31.63 6.68
CA TYR A 43 8.16 31.87 6.07
C TYR A 43 8.86 30.55 5.71
N GLY A 44 9.23 30.41 4.44
CA GLY A 44 9.80 29.18 3.87
C GLY A 44 8.84 28.45 2.92
N ASP A 45 7.55 28.81 2.91
CA ASP A 45 6.60 28.30 1.93
C ASP A 45 6.90 28.82 0.52
N ASP A 46 6.62 27.99 -0.50
CA ASP A 46 6.76 28.41 -1.90
C ASP A 46 5.69 29.45 -2.26
N VAL A 47 6.14 30.66 -2.57
CA VAL A 47 5.28 31.79 -2.98
C VAL A 47 4.45 31.51 -4.23
N ARG A 48 4.84 30.55 -5.08
CA ARG A 48 4.08 30.15 -6.27
C ARG A 48 2.77 29.44 -5.90
N LYS A 49 2.70 28.86 -4.71
CA LYS A 49 1.52 28.14 -4.20
C LYS A 49 0.52 29.09 -3.51
N ILE A 50 0.78 30.39 -3.47
CA ILE A 50 -0.12 31.39 -2.87
C ILE A 50 -1.43 31.48 -3.64
N ASP A 51 -2.55 31.36 -2.93
CA ASP A 51 -3.87 31.68 -3.45
C ASP A 51 -4.15 33.17 -3.30
N TRP A 52 -3.88 33.94 -4.36
CA TRP A 52 -4.12 35.38 -4.37
C TRP A 52 -5.60 35.75 -4.20
N LYS A 53 -6.54 34.89 -4.61
CA LYS A 53 -7.98 35.17 -4.48
C LYS A 53 -8.41 35.12 -3.01
N THR A 54 -7.97 34.09 -2.29
CA THR A 54 -8.25 33.95 -0.86
C THR A 54 -7.50 34.99 -0.05
N THR A 55 -6.24 35.25 -0.43
CA THR A 55 -5.40 36.29 0.18
C THR A 55 -6.03 37.68 0.10
N ALA A 56 -6.59 38.04 -1.06
CA ALA A 56 -7.28 39.32 -1.24
C ALA A 56 -8.55 39.47 -0.38
N LYS A 57 -9.26 38.37 -0.10
CA LYS A 57 -10.47 38.39 0.74
C LYS A 57 -10.19 38.46 2.23
N LEU A 58 -9.13 37.78 2.68
CA LEU A 58 -8.81 37.64 4.11
C LEU A 58 -7.71 38.59 4.58
N ALA A 59 -7.14 39.39 3.66
CA ALA A 59 -6.05 40.33 3.90
C ALA A 59 -4.79 39.70 4.54
N LYS A 60 -4.63 38.38 4.39
CA LYS A 60 -3.50 37.58 4.89
C LYS A 60 -3.08 36.57 3.81
N PRO A 61 -1.79 36.27 3.61
CA PRO A 61 -1.38 35.35 2.56
C PRO A 61 -1.76 33.90 2.90
N PHE A 62 -2.41 33.21 1.96
CA PHE A 62 -2.76 31.79 2.08
C PHE A 62 -2.09 30.97 0.98
N VAL A 63 -1.63 29.77 1.34
CA VAL A 63 -0.96 28.81 0.45
C VAL A 63 -1.87 27.61 0.24
N LYS A 64 -1.98 27.14 -1.00
CA LYS A 64 -2.64 25.88 -1.33
C LYS A 64 -1.73 24.71 -0.98
N ILE A 65 -2.18 23.87 -0.07
CA ILE A 65 -1.55 22.59 0.21
C ILE A 65 -2.19 21.56 -0.71
N TYR A 66 -1.36 20.84 -1.45
CA TYR A 66 -1.80 19.70 -2.24
C TYR A 66 -1.39 18.42 -1.54
N LYS A 67 -2.27 17.43 -1.55
CA LYS A 67 -1.97 16.09 -1.06
C LYS A 67 -1.59 15.23 -2.25
N GLU A 68 -0.47 14.54 -2.14
CA GLU A 68 -0.09 13.52 -3.09
C GLU A 68 -0.89 12.25 -2.77
N GLU A 69 -1.83 11.89 -3.64
CA GLU A 69 -2.41 10.56 -3.63
C GLU A 69 -1.41 9.62 -4.31
N ARG A 70 -0.80 8.71 -3.53
CA ARG A 70 0.05 7.66 -4.07
C ARG A 70 -0.72 6.34 -4.03
N GLU A 71 -1.07 5.84 -5.20
CA GLU A 71 -1.48 4.45 -5.34
C GLU A 71 -0.22 3.57 -5.31
N LEU A 72 -0.03 2.80 -4.24
CA LEU A 72 1.00 1.77 -4.24
C LEU A 72 0.52 0.60 -5.08
N ASN A 73 1.32 0.19 -6.07
CA ASN A 73 1.06 -1.00 -6.87
C ASN A 73 2.04 -2.12 -6.50
N VAL A 74 1.51 -3.17 -5.88
CA VAL A 74 2.27 -4.32 -5.40
C VAL A 74 2.15 -5.47 -6.40
N VAL A 75 3.23 -5.76 -7.12
CA VAL A 75 3.30 -6.89 -8.05
C VAL A 75 4.16 -7.99 -7.44
N VAL A 76 3.58 -9.18 -7.24
CA VAL A 76 4.29 -10.36 -6.75
C VAL A 76 4.39 -11.39 -7.85
N VAL A 77 5.59 -11.92 -8.07
CA VAL A 77 5.82 -13.04 -8.99
C VAL A 77 6.36 -14.21 -8.20
N SER A 78 5.70 -15.36 -8.30
CA SER A 78 6.14 -16.59 -7.63
C SER A 78 6.50 -17.67 -8.62
N MET A 79 7.65 -18.31 -8.42
CA MET A 79 8.08 -19.45 -9.23
C MET A 79 7.73 -20.76 -8.54
N LEU A 80 6.85 -21.55 -9.15
CA LEU A 80 6.48 -22.89 -8.71
C LEU A 80 7.16 -23.92 -9.62
N SER A 81 8.15 -24.61 -9.07
CA SER A 81 8.88 -25.70 -9.74
C SER A 81 8.95 -26.94 -8.84
N GLY A 82 9.49 -28.05 -9.35
CA GLY A 82 9.72 -29.26 -8.54
C GLY A 82 10.41 -28.99 -7.20
N SER A 83 11.33 -28.02 -7.16
CA SER A 83 12.04 -27.60 -5.93
C SER A 83 11.14 -26.99 -4.84
N THR A 84 9.92 -26.58 -5.18
CA THR A 84 8.95 -26.04 -4.22
C THR A 84 8.17 -27.12 -3.48
N TYR A 85 8.20 -28.37 -3.97
CA TYR A 85 7.59 -29.55 -3.34
C TYR A 85 8.56 -30.24 -2.38
N PHE A 86 9.18 -29.46 -1.49
CA PHE A 86 10.11 -29.95 -0.48
C PHE A 86 9.85 -29.29 0.87
N GLY A 87 10.02 -30.05 1.96
CA GLY A 87 9.97 -29.56 3.34
C GLY A 87 9.41 -30.59 4.31
N THR A 88 10.05 -30.69 5.49
CA THR A 88 9.77 -31.74 6.50
C THR A 88 8.49 -31.49 7.30
N VAL A 89 8.19 -30.22 7.63
CA VAL A 89 7.02 -29.85 8.46
C VAL A 89 5.98 -29.09 7.64
N LYS A 90 6.43 -28.26 6.69
CA LYS A 90 5.60 -27.55 5.71
C LYS A 90 6.33 -27.58 4.39
N GLN A 91 5.58 -27.69 3.29
CA GLN A 91 6.17 -27.55 1.97
C GLN A 91 6.55 -26.10 1.72
N LYS A 92 7.62 -25.88 0.94
CA LYS A 92 8.02 -24.55 0.50
C LYS A 92 6.90 -23.85 -0.29
N SER A 93 6.10 -24.59 -1.06
CA SER A 93 4.89 -24.11 -1.74
C SER A 93 3.84 -23.51 -0.78
N ASP A 94 3.61 -24.14 0.38
CA ASP A 94 2.69 -23.62 1.41
C ASP A 94 3.21 -22.30 2.00
N ILE A 95 4.53 -22.20 2.21
CA ILE A 95 5.17 -20.97 2.72
C ILE A 95 5.06 -19.86 1.69
N ILE A 96 5.32 -20.15 0.41
CA ILE A 96 5.15 -19.20 -0.69
C ILE A 96 3.72 -18.67 -0.71
N ALA A 97 2.72 -19.56 -0.60
CA ALA A 97 1.31 -19.17 -0.53
C ALA A 97 1.00 -18.31 0.70
N GLU A 98 1.55 -18.62 1.89
CA GLU A 98 1.39 -17.79 3.09
C GLU A 98 1.99 -16.38 2.91
N VAL A 99 3.15 -16.26 2.26
CA VAL A 99 3.79 -14.96 2.00
C VAL A 99 2.97 -14.14 1.01
N ILE A 100 2.57 -14.72 -0.13
CA ILE A 100 1.73 -14.05 -1.14
C ILE A 100 0.42 -13.59 -0.53
N ALA A 101 -0.25 -14.46 0.25
CA ALA A 101 -1.48 -14.09 0.93
C ALA A 101 -1.24 -12.90 1.86
N THR A 102 -0.15 -12.90 2.63
CA THR A 102 0.17 -11.83 3.59
C THR A 102 0.39 -10.49 2.89
N LEU A 103 1.13 -10.48 1.79
CA LEU A 103 1.31 -9.28 0.98
C LEU A 103 -0.01 -8.81 0.36
N GLY A 104 -0.79 -9.73 -0.23
CA GLY A 104 -2.06 -9.40 -0.87
C GLY A 104 -3.11 -8.85 0.11
N PHE A 105 -3.27 -9.47 1.28
CA PHE A 105 -4.19 -8.97 2.29
C PHE A 105 -3.74 -7.63 2.89
N SER A 106 -2.42 -7.39 3.02
CA SER A 106 -1.90 -6.09 3.44
C SER A 106 -2.20 -4.99 2.42
N ALA A 107 -1.97 -5.26 1.14
CA ALA A 107 -2.26 -4.33 0.06
C ALA A 107 -3.77 -3.99 0.00
N VAL A 108 -4.63 -5.02 0.03
CA VAL A 108 -6.09 -4.82 0.06
C VAL A 108 -6.55 -4.04 1.29
N LYS A 109 -5.92 -4.24 2.47
CA LYS A 109 -6.23 -3.46 3.68
C LYS A 109 -5.90 -1.97 3.51
N ASN A 110 -4.83 -1.65 2.78
CA ASN A 110 -4.41 -0.27 2.52
C ASN A 110 -5.09 0.36 1.30
N ALA A 111 -6.01 -0.35 0.64
CA ALA A 111 -6.58 0.03 -0.66
C ALA A 111 -5.54 0.18 -1.79
N ASP A 112 -4.41 -0.51 -1.65
CA ASP A 112 -3.36 -0.58 -2.65
C ASP A 112 -3.70 -1.60 -3.75
N LEU A 113 -3.22 -1.35 -4.96
CA LEU A 113 -3.34 -2.32 -6.06
C LEU A 113 -2.44 -3.52 -5.79
N PHE A 114 -2.97 -4.73 -5.94
CA PHE A 114 -2.22 -5.97 -5.81
C PHE A 114 -2.39 -6.87 -7.02
N SER A 115 -1.28 -7.28 -7.62
CA SER A 115 -1.23 -8.23 -8.74
C SER A 115 -0.30 -9.38 -8.41
N HIS A 116 -0.70 -10.60 -8.74
CA HIS A 116 0.12 -11.79 -8.54
C HIS A 116 0.21 -12.62 -9.81
N MET A 117 1.43 -13.06 -10.16
CA MET A 117 1.69 -13.94 -11.29
C MET A 117 2.45 -15.19 -10.84
N ILE A 118 2.09 -16.33 -11.40
CA ILE A 118 2.73 -17.62 -11.14
C ILE A 118 3.52 -18.02 -12.39
N PHE A 119 4.81 -18.28 -12.22
CA PHE A 119 5.64 -18.91 -13.24
C PHE A 119 5.87 -20.38 -12.86
N ALA A 120 5.58 -21.29 -13.78
CA ALA A 120 5.83 -22.72 -13.59
C ALA A 120 6.47 -23.33 -14.84
N ASP A 121 7.51 -24.14 -14.63
CA ASP A 121 8.34 -24.74 -15.69
C ASP A 121 7.60 -25.88 -16.42
N ARG A 122 6.59 -26.47 -15.76
CA ARG A 122 5.59 -27.36 -16.38
C ARG A 122 4.21 -27.10 -15.78
N LEU A 123 3.21 -26.96 -16.65
CA LEU A 123 1.79 -27.03 -16.30
C LEU A 123 1.48 -28.44 -15.78
N TYR A 124 1.11 -28.54 -14.50
CA TYR A 124 0.50 -29.73 -13.90
C TYR A 124 -1.02 -29.58 -13.88
#